data_AF-A0A1Z9J8C4-F1
#
_entry.id   AF-A0A1Z9J8C4-F1
#
_cell.length_a   1.000
_cell.length_b   1.000
_cell.length_c   1.000
_cell.angle_alpha   90.00
_cell.angle_beta   90.00
_cell.angle_gamma   90.00
#
_symmetry.space_group_name_H-M   'P 1'
#
loop_
_entity.id
_entity.type
_entity.pdbx_description
1 polymer ?
#
loop_
_entity_poly.entity_id
_entity_poly.type
_entity_poly.pdbx_seq_one_letter_code
_entity_poly.pdbx_strand_id
1 'polypeptide(L)'
;MTPQPAEGSAPLLLAVCGASAQVLALRALQLLLESGEAVELVISRGAFEVWRAELGLVLPVNPAEQERALREHCGTTAGSLRCHRWNDQAAPPASGSYRLRGMLILPASMGTVG
;
A
#
# COMPACT_ATOMS: atom_id res chain seq x y z
N MET A 1 -16.13 -9.34 12.15
CA MET A 1 -16.84 -9.44 10.86
C MET A 1 -16.06 -8.59 9.87
N THR A 2 -15.07 -9.17 9.22
CA THR A 2 -14.17 -8.44 8.31
C THR A 2 -14.97 -8.07 7.07
N PRO A 3 -15.01 -6.80 6.65
CA PRO A 3 -15.78 -6.41 5.46
C PRO A 3 -15.20 -7.13 4.24
N GLN A 4 -16.02 -8.01 3.65
CA GLN A 4 -15.75 -8.58 2.33
C GLN A 4 -15.73 -7.44 1.31
N PRO A 5 -14.73 -7.39 0.41
CA PRO A 5 -14.70 -6.38 -0.65
C PRO A 5 -15.96 -6.51 -1.52
N ALA A 6 -16.51 -5.35 -1.90
CA ALA A 6 -17.68 -5.24 -2.76
C ALA A 6 -17.49 -6.03 -4.07
N GLU A 7 -18.58 -6.57 -4.62
CA GLU A 7 -18.55 -7.25 -5.93
C GLU A 7 -18.02 -6.30 -7.02
N GLY A 8 -16.74 -6.46 -7.35
CA GLY A 8 -16.05 -5.58 -8.28
C GLY A 8 -14.54 -5.81 -8.23
N SER A 9 -14.07 -6.85 -8.93
CA SER A 9 -12.65 -7.15 -9.18
C SER A 9 -11.78 -7.45 -7.94
N ALA A 10 -10.89 -8.44 -8.03
CA ALA A 10 -9.96 -8.73 -6.93
C ALA A 10 -9.04 -7.52 -6.63
N PRO A 11 -8.52 -7.31 -5.41
CA PRO A 11 -7.69 -6.14 -5.13
C PRO A 11 -6.33 -6.19 -5.83
N LEU A 12 -5.71 -5.02 -5.98
CA LEU A 12 -4.31 -4.86 -6.39
C LEU A 12 -3.42 -4.76 -5.15
N LEU A 13 -2.29 -5.46 -5.15
CA LEU A 13 -1.28 -5.32 -4.11
C LEU A 13 -0.26 -4.25 -4.53
N LEU A 14 -0.17 -3.16 -3.78
CA LEU A 14 0.89 -2.17 -3.89
C LEU A 14 1.94 -2.43 -2.81
N ALA A 15 3.16 -2.75 -3.22
CA ALA A 15 4.30 -2.88 -2.34
C ALA A 15 5.27 -1.71 -2.55
N VAL A 16 5.69 -1.08 -1.46
CA VAL A 16 6.56 0.11 -1.47
C VAL A 16 7.88 -0.24 -0.80
N CYS A 17 8.98 -0.15 -1.55
CA CYS A 17 10.32 -0.45 -1.04
C CYS A 17 11.11 0.82 -0.73
N GLY A 18 12.17 0.69 0.06
CA GLY A 18 13.11 1.78 0.38
C GLY A 18 14.04 2.13 -0.77
N ALA A 19 13.47 2.44 -1.94
CA ALA A 19 14.17 3.04 -3.07
C ALA A 19 13.76 4.52 -3.21
N SER A 20 14.50 5.30 -3.98
CA SER A 20 14.13 6.69 -4.26
C SER A 20 12.84 6.81 -5.08
N ALA A 21 12.28 8.02 -5.15
CA ALA A 21 11.06 8.36 -5.90
C ALA A 21 9.76 7.86 -5.24
N GLN A 22 9.66 8.04 -3.92
CA GLN A 22 8.46 7.70 -3.13
C GLN A 22 7.22 8.49 -3.54
N VAL A 23 7.40 9.66 -4.17
CA VAL A 23 6.32 10.43 -4.79
C VAL A 23 5.52 9.60 -5.80
N LEU A 24 6.16 8.65 -6.49
CA LEU A 24 5.50 7.75 -7.43
C LEU A 24 4.58 6.76 -6.70
N ALA A 25 5.00 6.24 -5.54
CA ALA A 25 4.17 5.35 -4.73
C ALA A 25 2.91 6.06 -4.23
N LEU A 26 3.07 7.28 -3.70
CA LEU A 26 1.95 8.09 -3.22
C LEU A 26 1.00 8.45 -4.35
N ARG A 27 1.54 8.86 -5.51
CA ARG A 27 0.72 9.22 -6.67
C ARG A 27 0.00 8.01 -7.27
N ALA A 28 0.66 6.86 -7.34
CA ALA A 28 0.03 5.62 -7.81
C ALA A 28 -1.11 5.19 -6.87
N LEU A 29 -0.88 5.24 -5.56
CA LEU A 29 -1.92 4.97 -4.56
C LEU A 29 -3.12 5.90 -4.75
N GLN A 30 -2.88 7.21 -4.87
CA GLN A 30 -3.92 8.20 -5.10
C GLN A 30 -4.75 7.87 -6.36
N LEU A 31 -4.10 7.64 -7.49
CA LEU A 31 -4.79 7.35 -8.76
C LEU A 31 -5.61 6.04 -8.70
N LEU A 32 -5.08 5.00 -8.06
CA LEU A 32 -5.81 3.75 -7.85
C LEU A 32 -7.07 4.00 -7.00
N LEU A 33 -6.95 4.71 -5.87
CA LEU A 33 -8.09 5.01 -5.02
C LEU A 33 -9.12 5.90 -5.72
N GLU A 34 -8.68 6.94 -6.44
CA GLU A 34 -9.55 7.82 -7.24
C GLU A 34 -10.32 7.05 -8.32
N SER A 35 -9.73 5.99 -8.88
CA SER A 35 -10.40 5.10 -9.84
C SER A 35 -11.38 4.10 -9.21
N GLY A 36 -11.55 4.12 -7.88
CA GLY A 36 -12.43 3.23 -7.15
C GLY A 36 -11.85 1.84 -6.88
N GLU A 37 -10.54 1.65 -7.11
CA GLU A 37 -9.88 0.35 -6.96
C GLU A 37 -9.75 -0.08 -5.49
N ALA A 38 -9.68 -1.40 -5.31
CA ALA A 38 -9.33 -2.00 -4.03
C ALA A 38 -7.81 -2.25 -3.96
N VAL A 39 -7.15 -1.68 -2.96
CA VAL A 39 -5.71 -1.69 -2.80
C VAL A 39 -5.32 -2.32 -1.46
N GLU A 40 -4.56 -3.41 -1.53
CA GLU A 40 -3.77 -3.92 -0.40
C GLU A 40 -2.40 -3.23 -0.43
N LEU A 41 -1.95 -2.65 0.67
CA LEU A 41 -0.71 -1.90 0.75
C LEU A 41 0.27 -2.54 1.73
N VAL A 42 1.51 -2.75 1.29
CA VAL A 42 2.63 -3.14 2.14
C VAL A 42 3.77 -2.14 1.96
N ILE A 43 4.22 -1.53 3.05
CA ILE A 43 5.38 -0.63 3.04
C ILE A 43 6.52 -1.32 3.78
N SER A 44 7.67 -1.50 3.12
CA SER A 44 8.83 -2.12 3.75
C SER A 44 9.42 -1.21 4.82
N ARG A 45 10.12 -1.80 5.81
CA ARG A 45 10.77 -1.03 6.88
C ARG A 45 11.69 0.08 6.34
N GLY A 46 12.41 -0.19 5.25
CA GLY A 46 13.32 0.79 4.64
C GLY A 46 12.60 1.96 3.97
N ALA A 47 11.37 1.77 3.48
CA ALA A 47 10.60 2.85 2.85
C ALA A 47 10.21 3.96 3.83
N PHE A 48 9.95 3.66 5.10
CA PHE A 48 9.61 4.68 6.11
C PHE A 48 10.67 5.79 6.21
N GLU A 49 11.94 5.41 6.17
CA GLU A 49 13.06 6.36 6.22
C GLU A 49 13.13 7.22 4.96
N VAL A 50 12.90 6.62 3.78
CA VAL A 50 12.92 7.35 2.51
C VAL A 50 11.72 8.29 2.39
N TRP A 51 10.53 7.90 2.87
CA TRP A 51 9.35 8.77 2.89
C TRP A 51 9.58 10.00 3.76
N ARG A 52 10.20 9.83 4.92
CA ARG A 52 10.57 10.95 5.77
C ARG A 52 11.57 11.87 5.08
N ALA A 53 12.56 11.31 4.40
CA ALA A 53 13.60 12.10 3.72
C ALA A 53 13.10 12.82 2.46
N GLU A 54 12.31 12.17 1.60
CA GLU A 54 11.88 12.71 0.31
C GLU A 54 10.58 13.51 0.40
N LEU A 55 9.63 13.07 1.23
CA LEU A 55 8.28 13.64 1.29
C LEU A 55 8.01 14.41 2.59
N GLY A 56 8.93 14.37 3.56
CA GLY A 56 8.71 14.92 4.89
C GLY A 56 7.63 14.17 5.69
N LEU A 57 7.21 12.99 5.22
CA LEU A 57 6.09 12.25 5.79
C LEU A 57 6.56 11.24 6.82
N VAL A 58 6.03 11.34 8.03
CA VAL A 58 6.23 10.35 9.09
C VAL A 58 4.99 9.47 9.15
N LEU A 59 5.02 8.35 8.43
CA LEU A 59 3.92 7.39 8.45
C LEU A 59 3.90 6.60 9.77
N PRO A 60 2.71 6.37 10.36
CA PRO A 60 2.58 5.48 11.50
C PRO A 60 2.78 4.02 11.06
N VAL A 61 3.32 3.21 11.98
CA VAL A 61 3.55 1.77 11.75
C VAL A 61 2.27 0.94 11.99
N ASN A 62 1.29 1.51 12.71
CA ASN A 62 0.00 0.87 12.89
C ASN A 62 -0.79 0.92 11.56
N PRO A 63 -1.23 -0.23 11.01
CA PRO A 63 -1.89 -0.23 9.70
C PRO A 63 -3.18 0.60 9.62
N ALA A 64 -3.98 0.65 10.69
CA ALA A 64 -5.22 1.43 10.68
C ALA A 64 -4.93 2.94 10.69
N GLU A 65 -3.93 3.37 11.46
CA GLU A 65 -3.46 4.76 11.44
C GLU A 65 -2.78 5.10 10.12
N GLN A 66 -2.07 4.14 9.52
CA GLN A 66 -1.38 4.30 8.25
C GLN A 66 -2.38 4.48 7.11
N GLU A 67 -3.45 3.69 7.10
CA GLU A 67 -4.55 3.86 6.16
C GLU A 67 -5.15 5.26 6.28
N ARG A 68 -5.47 5.71 7.50
CA ARG A 68 -6.04 7.05 7.73
C ARG A 68 -5.10 8.15 7.24
N ALA A 69 -3.83 8.09 7.63
CA ALA A 69 -2.82 9.07 7.21
C ALA A 69 -2.71 9.11 5.67
N LEU A 70 -2.62 7.96 5.01
CA LEU A 70 -2.50 7.90 3.56
C LEU A 70 -3.76 8.39 2.84
N ARG A 71 -4.95 8.10 3.37
CA ARG A 71 -6.20 8.64 2.84
C ARG A 71 -6.27 10.16 2.96
N GLU A 72 -5.86 10.71 4.10
CA GLU A 72 -5.73 12.16 4.30
C GLU A 72 -4.79 12.78 3.25
N HIS A 73 -3.66 12.13 2.96
CA HIS A 73 -2.70 12.60 1.95
C HIS A 73 -3.19 12.45 0.52
N CYS A 74 -3.94 11.39 0.21
CA CYS A 74 -4.52 11.17 -1.12
C CYS A 74 -5.74 12.07 -1.38
N GLY A 75 -6.36 12.62 -0.33
CA GLY A 75 -7.50 13.53 -0.46
C GLY A 75 -8.76 12.86 -1.04
N THR A 76 -8.88 11.53 -0.94
CA THR A 76 -9.99 10.78 -1.55
C THR A 76 -10.57 9.74 -0.60
N THR A 77 -11.89 9.61 -0.65
CA THR A 77 -12.66 8.55 0.01
C THR A 77 -13.07 7.43 -0.96
N ALA A 78 -12.70 7.57 -2.24
CA ALA A 78 -12.96 6.54 -3.24
C ALA A 78 -12.06 5.32 -3.02
N GLY A 79 -12.51 4.17 -3.55
CA GLY A 79 -11.80 2.90 -3.45
C GLY A 79 -11.67 2.37 -2.02
N SER A 80 -10.99 1.24 -1.89
CA SER A 80 -10.64 0.66 -0.59
C SER A 80 -9.14 0.58 -0.43
N LEU A 81 -8.65 0.96 0.74
CA LEU A 81 -7.25 0.84 1.12
C LEU A 81 -7.20 -0.05 2.35
N ARG A 82 -6.34 -1.06 2.33
CA ARG A 82 -6.00 -1.86 3.51
C ARG A 82 -4.49 -1.92 3.64
N CYS A 83 -3.96 -1.41 4.73
CA CYS A 83 -2.53 -1.50 5.02
C CYS A 83 -2.22 -2.79 5.77
N HIS A 84 -1.04 -3.36 5.51
CA HIS A 84 -0.50 -4.51 6.23
C HIS A 84 0.92 -4.23 6.70
N ARG A 85 1.30 -4.81 7.83
CA ARG A 85 2.70 -4.74 8.28
C ARG A 85 3.57 -5.63 7.40
N TRP A 86 4.80 -5.20 7.14
CA TRP A 86 5.78 -5.92 6.30
C TRP A 86 6.15 -7.33 6.81
N ASN A 87 5.85 -7.65 8.07
CA ASN A 87 6.14 -8.94 8.71
C ASN A 87 4.87 -9.69 9.14
N ASP A 88 3.69 -9.26 8.69
CA ASP A 88 2.43 -9.92 9.03
C ASP A 88 2.17 -11.12 8.12
N GLN A 89 2.44 -12.32 8.64
CA GLN A 89 2.19 -13.57 7.92
C GLN A 89 0.70 -13.95 7.87
N ALA A 90 -0.14 -13.33 8.70
CA ALA A 90 -1.58 -13.55 8.68
C ALA A 90 -2.30 -12.60 7.71
N ALA A 91 -1.58 -11.67 7.10
CA ALA A 91 -2.13 -10.75 6.11
C ALA A 91 -2.71 -11.53 4.91
N PRO A 92 -3.90 -11.18 4.39
CA PRO A 92 -4.51 -11.88 3.26
C PRO A 92 -3.58 -12.06 2.05
N PRO A 93 -2.77 -11.06 1.63
CA PRO A 93 -1.81 -11.23 0.53
C PRO A 93 -0.75 -12.32 0.72
N ALA A 94 -0.50 -12.78 1.96
CA ALA A 94 0.45 -13.85 2.25
C ALA A 94 -0.11 -15.26 1.93
N SER A 95 -1.42 -15.39 1.72
CA SER A 95 -2.06 -16.66 1.38
C SER A 95 -2.25 -16.82 -0.14
N GLY A 96 -1.83 -17.95 -0.70
CA GLY A 96 -2.06 -18.27 -2.11
C GLY A 96 -3.54 -18.49 -2.49
N SER A 97 -4.43 -18.69 -1.52
CA SER A 97 -5.88 -18.76 -1.75
C SER A 97 -6.53 -17.38 -1.88
N TYR A 98 -5.85 -16.32 -1.44
CA TYR A 98 -6.33 -14.96 -1.56
C TYR A 98 -6.11 -14.44 -2.98
N ARG A 99 -7.21 -14.11 -3.66
CA ARG A 99 -7.16 -13.64 -5.05
C ARG A 99 -6.73 -12.18 -5.09
N LEU A 100 -5.63 -11.91 -5.78
CA LEU A 100 -5.21 -10.58 -6.21
C LEU A 100 -5.35 -10.48 -7.73
N ARG A 101 -5.69 -9.30 -8.25
CA ARG A 101 -5.60 -9.03 -9.70
C ARG A 101 -4.17 -8.99 -10.19
N GLY A 102 -3.27 -8.54 -9.32
CA GLY A 102 -1.88 -8.32 -9.64
C GLY A 102 -1.17 -7.61 -8.50
N MET A 103 0.15 -7.45 -8.67
CA MET A 103 1.03 -6.81 -7.72
C MET A 103 1.88 -5.76 -8.44
N LEU A 104 2.03 -4.60 -7.82
CA LEU A 104 2.93 -3.54 -8.23
C LEU A 104 3.94 -3.32 -7.12
N ILE A 105 5.23 -3.26 -7.47
CA ILE A 105 6.30 -2.85 -6.56
C ILE A 105 6.79 -1.48 -7.02
N LEU A 106 6.50 -0.42 -6.26
CA LEU A 106 6.79 0.95 -6.66
C LEU A 106 7.09 1.84 -5.43
N PRO A 107 8.28 2.43 -5.35
CA PRO A 107 9.48 2.08 -6.11
C PRO A 107 10.03 0.71 -5.66
N ALA A 108 10.74 0.02 -6.55
CA ALA A 108 11.41 -1.25 -6.26
C ALA A 108 12.91 -1.01 -6.02
N SER A 109 13.43 -1.44 -4.87
CA SER A 109 14.88 -1.40 -4.62
C SER A 109 15.57 -2.62 -5.19
N MET A 110 16.87 -2.50 -5.50
CA MET A 110 17.67 -3.64 -5.98
C MET A 110 17.63 -4.83 -5.02
N GLY A 111 17.59 -4.58 -3.70
CA GLY A 111 17.49 -5.65 -2.70
C GLY A 111 16.11 -6.32 -2.60
N THR A 112 15.06 -5.76 -3.21
CA THR A 112 13.75 -6.43 -3.31
C THR A 112 13.62 -7.26 -4.58
N VAL A 113 14.34 -6.89 -5.64
CA VAL A 113 14.27 -7.58 -6.94
C VAL A 113 15.27 -8.76 -7.03
N GLY A 114 16.42 -8.63 -6.36
CA GLY A 114 17.52 -9.60 -6.41
C GLY A 114 17.40 -10.81 -5.49
#